data_AF-A0ABD3HV00-F1
#
_entry.id   AF-A0ABD3HV00-F1
#
_cell.length_a   1.000
_cell.length_b   1.000
_cell.length_c   1.000
_cell.angle_alpha   90.00
_cell.angle_beta   90.00
_cell.angle_gamma   90.00
#
_symmetry.space_group_name_H-M   'P 1'
#
loop_
_entity.id
_entity.type
_entity.pdbx_description
1 polymer ?
#
loop_
_entity_poly.entity_id
_entity_poly.type
_entity_poly.pdbx_seq_one_letter_code
_entity_poly.pdbx_strand_id
1 'polypeptide(L)'
;MKSRSDPRRCKDLLLLAWLLAPFCGYCPQAQAGQNGGVCVFQGNRFPKFSLEGHAPGKASKGRIDLTLCRYYRQKTCCDVVQTHAALLMLQRLAGSGEASTQCLEQWEVLECSICDPRVGVTPGPPLLCPSFCESVYTACANAYFSTDPLTQVLMPCSPRDVLCAKAKEWASNSSVFCQLAGFSVVDTRDEFASLAENACFDGKAEARGSVDEVVKTKQKNTRRANHKSFVDMIRKYIENMGVVIRILWAIGGLVLTAGVLHLRRRALSKKSAASVVLRNKQMQEQARARQQALYKASTANSAGAAKQDKRARDSPKAA
;
A
#
# COMPACT_ATOMS: atom_id res chain seq x y z
N MET A 1 -65.94 -38.93 19.95
CA MET A 1 -66.09 -38.15 21.19
C MET A 1 -65.47 -36.78 20.98
N LYS A 2 -66.28 -35.72 20.99
CA LYS A 2 -65.88 -34.33 20.72
C LYS A 2 -66.17 -33.54 22.00
N SER A 3 -65.13 -33.07 22.68
CA SER A 3 -65.28 -32.22 23.86
C SER A 3 -64.77 -30.82 23.55
N ARG A 4 -65.66 -29.84 23.69
CA ARG A 4 -65.44 -28.39 23.55
C ARG A 4 -64.84 -27.88 24.86
N SER A 5 -63.74 -27.13 24.80
CA SER A 5 -63.21 -26.33 25.91
C SER A 5 -63.58 -24.85 25.69
N ASP A 6 -64.19 -24.26 26.73
CA ASP A 6 -64.91 -22.97 26.77
C ASP A 6 -63.95 -21.77 27.02
N PRO A 7 -64.04 -20.65 26.25
CA PRO A 7 -63.08 -19.55 26.29
C PRO A 7 -63.25 -18.51 27.44
N ARG A 8 -64.06 -18.79 28.47
CA ARG A 8 -64.35 -17.78 29.52
C ARG A 8 -63.41 -17.78 30.74
N ARG A 9 -62.48 -18.72 30.87
CA ARG A 9 -61.58 -18.81 32.05
C ARG A 9 -60.26 -18.04 31.96
N CYS A 10 -59.97 -17.39 30.83
CA CYS A 10 -58.68 -16.71 30.61
C CYS A 10 -58.68 -15.22 30.98
N LYS A 11 -59.83 -14.64 31.36
CA LYS A 11 -59.94 -13.20 31.66
C LYS A 11 -59.61 -12.83 33.12
N ASP A 12 -59.76 -13.77 34.06
CA ASP A 12 -59.57 -13.46 35.49
C ASP A 12 -58.12 -13.60 35.98
N LEU A 13 -57.23 -14.21 35.17
CA LEU A 13 -55.78 -14.30 35.47
C LEU A 13 -54.95 -13.15 34.90
N LEU A 14 -55.53 -12.32 34.01
CA LEU A 14 -54.85 -11.19 33.38
C LEU A 14 -54.94 -9.88 34.17
N LEU A 15 -55.84 -9.80 35.16
CA LEU A 15 -56.03 -8.58 35.98
C LEU A 15 -55.13 -8.54 37.22
N LEU A 16 -54.59 -9.68 37.68
CA LEU A 16 -53.70 -9.74 38.85
C LEU A 16 -52.22 -9.46 38.51
N ALA A 17 -51.83 -9.49 37.24
CA ALA A 17 -50.46 -9.21 36.82
C ALA A 17 -50.15 -7.71 36.65
N TRP A 18 -51.15 -6.84 36.65
CA TRP A 18 -50.98 -5.39 36.45
C TRP A 18 -50.63 -4.61 37.74
N LEU A 19 -50.69 -5.23 38.92
CA LEU A 19 -50.49 -4.55 40.20
C LEU A 19 -49.08 -4.68 40.80
N LEU A 20 -48.15 -5.37 40.15
CA LEU A 20 -46.77 -5.54 40.63
C LEU A 20 -45.69 -4.90 39.74
N ALA A 21 -46.08 -4.00 38.83
CA ALA A 21 -45.19 -3.42 37.83
C ALA A 21 -44.65 -1.99 38.07
N PRO A 22 -44.32 -1.52 39.31
CA PRO A 22 -43.52 -0.29 39.43
C PRO A 22 -42.06 -0.49 39.88
N PHE A 23 -41.53 -1.71 40.01
CA PHE A 23 -40.18 -1.94 40.57
C PHE A 23 -39.12 -2.60 39.65
N CYS A 24 -39.30 -2.60 38.33
CA CYS A 24 -38.25 -3.03 37.41
C CYS A 24 -37.73 -1.85 36.58
N GLY A 25 -36.96 -0.97 37.23
CA GLY A 25 -36.27 0.19 36.63
C GLY A 25 -35.04 -0.16 35.77
N TYR A 26 -35.05 -1.27 35.02
CA TYR A 26 -34.06 -1.57 33.99
C TYR A 26 -34.69 -2.42 32.87
N CYS A 27 -35.41 -1.77 31.96
CA CYS A 27 -35.66 -2.32 30.64
C CYS A 27 -34.56 -1.80 29.70
N PRO A 28 -33.59 -2.62 29.25
CA PRO A 28 -32.86 -2.29 28.04
C PRO A 28 -33.87 -2.20 26.90
N GLN A 29 -33.95 -1.04 26.28
CA GLN A 29 -34.77 -0.79 25.10
C GLN A 29 -34.42 -1.83 24.02
N ALA A 30 -35.34 -2.76 23.77
CA ALA A 30 -35.35 -3.52 22.54
C ALA A 30 -35.61 -2.53 21.40
N GLN A 31 -34.54 -2.08 20.75
CA GLN A 31 -34.63 -1.28 19.53
C GLN A 31 -35.11 -2.19 18.40
N ALA A 32 -36.39 -2.07 18.11
CA ALA A 32 -36.98 -2.56 16.88
C ALA A 32 -36.37 -1.81 15.69
N GLY A 33 -35.71 -2.55 14.79
CA GLY A 33 -35.62 -2.19 13.37
C GLY A 33 -34.26 -1.75 12.82
N GLN A 34 -33.24 -2.62 12.83
CA GLN A 34 -32.24 -2.67 11.75
C GLN A 34 -31.79 -4.12 11.52
N ASN A 35 -31.98 -4.66 10.31
CA ASN A 35 -31.46 -5.97 9.87
C ASN A 35 -29.92 -6.00 9.71
N GLY A 36 -29.19 -5.07 10.34
CA GLY A 36 -27.74 -5.03 10.36
C GLY A 36 -27.29 -5.11 11.81
N GLY A 37 -26.60 -6.20 12.18
CA GLY A 37 -26.13 -6.42 13.55
C GLY A 37 -25.28 -5.27 14.09
N VAL A 38 -24.95 -5.37 15.38
CA VAL A 38 -24.08 -4.40 16.06
C VAL A 38 -22.62 -4.82 15.95
N CYS A 39 -21.71 -3.86 15.96
CA CYS A 39 -20.28 -4.12 15.99
C CYS A 39 -19.91 -4.83 17.30
N VAL A 40 -19.16 -5.92 17.19
CA VAL A 40 -18.77 -6.78 18.32
C VAL A 40 -17.27 -7.06 18.31
N PHE A 41 -16.68 -7.18 19.49
CA PHE A 41 -15.26 -7.48 19.64
C PHE A 41 -14.83 -8.78 18.92
N GLN A 42 -13.74 -8.68 18.15
CA GLN A 42 -13.22 -9.74 17.26
C GLN A 42 -12.15 -10.64 17.92
N GLY A 43 -12.11 -10.67 19.25
CA GLY A 43 -11.11 -11.41 20.01
C GLY A 43 -9.79 -10.64 20.22
N ASN A 44 -8.87 -11.27 20.95
CA ASN A 44 -7.73 -10.57 21.58
C ASN A 44 -6.65 -10.04 20.63
N ARG A 45 -6.61 -10.50 19.37
CA ARG A 45 -5.63 -10.01 18.39
C ARG A 45 -5.91 -8.57 17.96
N PHE A 46 -7.19 -8.22 17.83
CA PHE A 46 -7.60 -6.92 17.32
C PHE A 46 -8.00 -5.99 18.47
N PRO A 47 -7.68 -4.68 18.38
CA PRO A 47 -8.17 -3.73 19.37
C PRO A 47 -9.71 -3.71 19.41
N LYS A 48 -10.30 -3.26 20.52
CA LYS A 48 -11.77 -3.13 20.63
C LYS A 48 -12.33 -2.03 19.75
N PHE A 49 -13.52 -2.23 19.20
CA PHE A 49 -14.19 -1.22 18.40
C PHE A 49 -14.71 -0.07 19.27
N SER A 50 -14.43 1.17 18.87
CA SER A 50 -15.07 2.35 19.49
C SER A 50 -16.58 2.38 19.25
N LEU A 51 -17.05 1.69 18.20
CA LEU A 51 -18.48 1.52 17.86
C LEU A 51 -19.06 0.22 18.43
N GLU A 52 -18.41 -0.44 19.39
CA GLU A 52 -18.95 -1.66 20.01
C GLU A 52 -20.38 -1.40 20.55
N GLY A 53 -21.29 -2.33 20.25
CA GLY A 53 -22.72 -2.21 20.58
C GLY A 53 -23.52 -1.28 19.65
N HIS A 54 -22.89 -0.61 18.68
CA HIS A 54 -23.55 0.24 17.69
C HIS A 54 -23.52 -0.41 16.30
N ALA A 55 -24.45 -0.03 15.41
CA ALA A 55 -24.46 -0.54 14.05
C ALA A 55 -23.27 -0.01 13.22
N PRO A 56 -22.76 -0.78 12.23
CA PRO A 56 -21.71 -0.32 11.32
C PRO A 56 -22.10 0.98 10.64
N GLY A 57 -21.25 2.00 10.82
CA GLY A 57 -21.52 3.36 10.42
C GLY A 57 -20.55 3.89 9.38
N LYS A 58 -20.79 5.12 8.95
CA LYS A 58 -19.84 5.83 8.10
C LYS A 58 -18.65 6.28 8.94
N ALA A 59 -17.44 5.97 8.49
CA ALA A 59 -16.23 6.45 9.15
C ALA A 59 -16.15 7.99 9.12
N SER A 60 -15.71 8.57 10.22
CA SER A 60 -15.55 10.02 10.38
C SER A 60 -14.67 10.63 9.27
N LYS A 61 -15.05 11.83 8.79
CA LYS A 61 -14.25 12.57 7.81
C LYS A 61 -13.27 13.53 8.50
N GLY A 62 -12.07 13.71 7.95
CA GLY A 62 -11.11 14.71 8.40
C GLY A 62 -9.92 14.13 9.18
N ARG A 63 -9.55 14.72 10.32
CA ARG A 63 -8.40 14.28 11.14
C ARG A 63 -8.58 12.90 11.81
N ILE A 64 -9.80 12.37 11.78
CA ILE A 64 -10.20 11.08 12.37
C ILE A 64 -10.64 10.12 11.24
N ASP A 65 -10.00 10.24 10.08
CA ASP A 65 -10.24 9.35 8.94
C ASP A 65 -9.41 8.07 9.06
N LEU A 66 -9.88 7.00 8.43
CA LEU A 66 -9.20 5.72 8.40
C LEU A 66 -7.79 5.87 7.80
N THR A 67 -6.78 5.44 8.56
CA THR A 67 -5.37 5.47 8.16
C THR A 67 -5.06 4.43 7.07
N LEU A 68 -5.75 3.30 7.13
CA LEU A 68 -5.76 2.18 6.17
C LEU A 68 -7.21 1.73 5.94
N CYS A 69 -7.49 0.72 5.12
CA CYS A 69 -8.83 0.11 4.98
C CYS A 69 -9.91 1.09 4.47
N ARG A 70 -9.50 2.12 3.72
CA ARG A 70 -10.38 3.23 3.29
C ARG A 70 -11.54 2.80 2.39
N TYR A 71 -11.47 1.61 1.82
CA TYR A 71 -12.52 1.06 1.00
C TYR A 71 -13.80 0.72 1.81
N TYR A 72 -13.71 0.51 3.13
CA TYR A 72 -14.87 0.34 4.02
C TYR A 72 -15.44 1.64 4.58
N ARG A 73 -14.91 2.80 4.17
CA ARG A 73 -15.27 4.12 4.75
C ARG A 73 -16.77 4.40 4.84
N GLN A 74 -17.57 3.91 3.90
CA GLN A 74 -19.00 4.20 3.86
C GLN A 74 -19.79 3.45 4.93
N LYS A 75 -19.33 2.25 5.33
CA LYS A 75 -20.00 1.39 6.29
C LYS A 75 -18.99 0.44 6.93
N THR A 76 -18.61 0.68 8.18
CA THR A 76 -17.59 -0.08 8.90
C THR A 76 -17.79 -0.02 10.41
N CYS A 77 -17.20 -0.98 11.12
CA CYS A 77 -17.03 -0.97 12.57
C CYS A 77 -15.68 -0.35 13.00
N CYS A 78 -14.78 -0.09 12.06
CA CYS A 78 -13.43 0.40 12.34
C CYS A 78 -13.33 1.91 12.48
N ASP A 79 -12.35 2.32 13.28
CA ASP A 79 -11.88 3.70 13.41
C ASP A 79 -10.35 3.77 13.19
N VAL A 80 -9.76 4.91 13.56
CA VAL A 80 -8.32 5.14 13.43
C VAL A 80 -7.48 4.14 14.23
N VAL A 81 -7.95 3.68 15.40
CA VAL A 81 -7.21 2.76 16.27
C VAL A 81 -7.03 1.42 15.55
N GLN A 82 -8.11 0.91 14.96
CA GLN A 82 -8.09 -0.35 14.21
C GLN A 82 -7.20 -0.26 12.97
N THR A 83 -7.39 0.78 12.16
CA THR A 83 -6.68 0.89 10.90
C THR A 83 -5.22 1.27 11.09
N HIS A 84 -4.86 1.91 12.21
CA HIS A 84 -3.47 2.16 12.55
C HIS A 84 -2.74 0.87 12.95
N ALA A 85 -3.38 -0.02 13.71
CA ALA A 85 -2.80 -1.32 14.02
C ALA A 85 -2.52 -2.13 12.73
N ALA A 86 -3.47 -2.18 11.81
CA ALA A 86 -3.30 -2.82 10.51
C ALA A 86 -2.15 -2.20 9.68
N LEU A 87 -2.02 -0.87 9.69
CA LEU A 87 -0.91 -0.17 9.02
C LEU A 87 0.46 -0.56 9.60
N LEU A 88 0.56 -0.70 10.92
CA LEU A 88 1.81 -1.12 11.56
C LEU A 88 2.22 -2.53 11.13
N MET A 89 1.26 -3.45 10.96
CA MET A 89 1.55 -4.82 10.49
C MET A 89 2.07 -4.82 9.06
N LEU A 90 1.47 -4.02 8.17
CA LEU A 90 1.98 -3.84 6.81
C LEU A 90 3.38 -3.24 6.77
N GLN A 91 3.66 -2.25 7.63
CA GLN A 91 4.98 -1.63 7.69
C GLN A 91 6.06 -2.62 8.17
N ARG A 92 5.74 -3.48 9.14
CA ARG A 92 6.64 -4.57 9.59
C ARG A 92 6.91 -5.55 8.46
N LEU A 93 5.85 -5.99 7.78
CA LEU A 93 5.95 -6.93 6.66
C LEU A 93 6.82 -6.36 5.53
N ALA A 94 6.59 -5.11 5.14
CA ALA A 94 7.37 -4.41 4.12
C ALA A 94 8.83 -4.16 4.56
N GLY A 95 9.07 -3.94 5.86
CA GLY A 95 10.40 -3.71 6.42
C GLY A 95 11.32 -4.93 6.38
N SER A 96 10.77 -6.15 6.33
CA SER A 96 11.54 -7.41 6.28
C SER A 96 12.23 -7.67 4.93
N GLY A 97 11.83 -6.98 3.86
CA GLY A 97 12.45 -7.06 2.53
C GLY A 97 12.10 -8.30 1.69
N GLU A 98 11.58 -9.37 2.29
CA GLU A 98 11.22 -10.63 1.58
C GLU A 98 9.73 -10.70 1.17
N ALA A 99 8.91 -9.73 1.59
CA ALA A 99 7.51 -9.67 1.22
C ALA A 99 7.35 -9.16 -0.22
N SER A 100 6.76 -9.99 -1.08
CA SER A 100 6.37 -9.57 -2.44
C SER A 100 5.29 -8.48 -2.39
N THR A 101 5.17 -7.69 -3.46
CA THR A 101 4.07 -6.70 -3.57
C THR A 101 2.70 -7.36 -3.44
N GLN A 102 2.55 -8.56 -3.99
CA GLN A 102 1.33 -9.36 -3.87
C GLN A 102 1.07 -9.78 -2.41
N CYS A 103 2.12 -10.16 -1.66
CA CYS A 103 1.97 -10.46 -0.23
C CYS A 103 1.50 -9.23 0.55
N LEU A 104 2.09 -8.05 0.30
CA LEU A 104 1.68 -6.82 0.96
C LEU A 104 0.22 -6.47 0.68
N GLU A 105 -0.22 -6.57 -0.57
CA GLU A 105 -1.61 -6.31 -0.95
C GLU A 105 -2.58 -7.31 -0.31
N GLN A 106 -2.26 -8.61 -0.35
CA GLN A 106 -3.10 -9.64 0.27
C GLN A 106 -3.16 -9.49 1.80
N TRP A 107 -2.03 -9.16 2.43
CA TRP A 107 -1.95 -8.92 3.86
C TRP A 107 -2.72 -7.66 4.28
N GLU A 108 -2.73 -6.61 3.45
CA GLU A 108 -3.54 -5.40 3.69
C GLU A 108 -5.03 -5.77 3.76
N VAL A 109 -5.51 -6.50 2.76
CA VAL A 109 -6.91 -6.94 2.69
C VAL A 109 -7.26 -7.82 3.89
N LEU A 110 -6.34 -8.69 4.29
CA LEU A 110 -6.49 -9.59 5.43
C LEU A 110 -6.60 -8.82 6.77
N GLU A 111 -5.68 -7.88 7.03
CA GLU A 111 -5.70 -7.05 8.25
C GLU A 111 -6.94 -6.15 8.30
N CYS A 112 -7.43 -5.71 7.14
CA CYS A 112 -8.63 -4.89 7.04
C CYS A 112 -9.94 -5.70 7.08
N SER A 113 -9.90 -7.03 7.17
CA SER A 113 -11.10 -7.89 7.18
C SER A 113 -12.11 -7.52 8.27
N ILE A 114 -11.62 -7.17 9.48
CA ILE A 114 -12.46 -6.73 10.62
C ILE A 114 -13.28 -5.46 10.34
N CYS A 115 -12.88 -4.69 9.33
CA CYS A 115 -13.55 -3.47 8.94
C CYS A 115 -14.70 -3.72 7.96
N ASP A 116 -14.85 -4.93 7.41
CA ASP A 116 -16.03 -5.33 6.64
C ASP A 116 -17.25 -5.30 7.57
N PRO A 117 -18.35 -4.63 7.20
CA PRO A 117 -19.53 -4.50 8.04
C PRO A 117 -20.26 -5.83 8.31
N ARG A 118 -19.98 -6.90 7.57
CA ARG A 118 -20.50 -8.27 7.82
C ARG A 118 -19.61 -9.02 8.82
N VAL A 119 -18.29 -8.80 8.73
CA VAL A 119 -17.32 -9.41 9.64
C VAL A 119 -17.39 -8.76 11.01
N GLY A 120 -17.33 -7.42 11.08
CA GLY A 120 -17.29 -6.67 12.34
C GLY A 120 -18.52 -6.82 13.24
N VAL A 121 -19.62 -7.39 12.73
CA VAL A 121 -20.85 -7.69 13.49
C VAL A 121 -20.95 -9.16 13.92
N THR A 122 -20.03 -10.00 13.45
CA THR A 122 -19.98 -11.43 13.79
C THR A 122 -19.00 -11.63 14.95
N PRO A 123 -19.38 -12.32 16.04
CA PRO A 123 -18.48 -12.50 17.18
C PRO A 123 -17.36 -13.50 16.88
N GLY A 124 -16.20 -13.28 17.51
CA GLY A 124 -15.03 -14.16 17.39
C GLY A 124 -14.03 -13.72 16.32
N PRO A 125 -12.99 -14.52 16.04
CA PRO A 125 -12.02 -14.21 15.01
C PRO A 125 -12.65 -14.23 13.62
N PRO A 126 -12.27 -13.34 12.69
CA PRO A 126 -12.85 -13.29 11.35
C PRO A 126 -12.75 -14.64 10.63
N LEU A 127 -13.89 -15.09 10.10
CA LEU A 127 -13.98 -16.32 9.32
C LEU A 127 -13.58 -16.06 7.87
N LEU A 128 -12.52 -16.72 7.40
CA LEU A 128 -11.97 -16.57 6.07
C LEU A 128 -12.40 -17.73 5.16
N CYS A 129 -12.61 -17.40 3.89
CA CYS A 129 -12.79 -18.42 2.87
C CYS A 129 -11.46 -19.14 2.60
N PRO A 130 -11.47 -20.47 2.37
CA PRO A 130 -10.25 -21.24 2.14
C PRO A 130 -9.42 -20.72 0.97
N SER A 131 -10.10 -20.31 -0.12
CA SER A 131 -9.47 -19.76 -1.32
C SER A 131 -8.73 -18.43 -1.06
N PHE A 132 -9.30 -17.55 -0.25
CA PHE A 132 -8.66 -16.30 0.14
C PHE A 132 -7.48 -16.56 1.09
N CYS A 133 -7.65 -17.45 2.06
CA CYS A 133 -6.56 -17.85 2.95
C CYS A 133 -5.38 -18.49 2.17
N GLU A 134 -5.68 -19.30 1.15
CA GLU A 134 -4.69 -19.88 0.26
C GLU A 134 -3.96 -18.82 -0.59
N SER A 135 -4.67 -17.81 -1.11
CA SER A 135 -4.04 -16.72 -1.87
C SER A 135 -3.07 -15.90 -1.01
N VAL A 136 -3.46 -15.62 0.24
CA VAL A 136 -2.59 -14.95 1.23
C VAL A 136 -1.35 -15.80 1.50
N TYR A 137 -1.54 -17.07 1.89
CA TYR A 137 -0.44 -17.97 2.26
C TYR A 137 0.56 -18.12 1.11
N THR A 138 0.07 -18.36 -0.11
CA THR A 138 0.91 -18.54 -1.29
C THR A 138 1.70 -17.28 -1.60
N ALA A 139 1.07 -16.10 -1.53
CA ALA A 139 1.73 -14.84 -1.78
C ALA A 139 2.82 -14.54 -0.73
N CYS A 140 2.57 -14.90 0.53
CA CYS A 140 3.42 -14.60 1.68
C CYS A 140 4.35 -15.74 2.12
N ALA A 141 4.38 -16.86 1.40
CA ALA A 141 5.10 -18.08 1.80
C ALA A 141 6.59 -17.86 2.14
N ASN A 142 7.25 -16.90 1.49
CA ASN A 142 8.66 -16.57 1.69
C ASN A 142 8.91 -15.38 2.63
N ALA A 143 7.86 -14.66 3.06
CA ALA A 143 8.00 -13.55 3.98
C ALA A 143 8.24 -14.05 5.41
N TYR A 144 8.92 -13.22 6.22
CA TYR A 144 9.28 -13.56 7.59
C TYR A 144 8.18 -13.20 8.59
N PHE A 145 7.86 -14.16 9.44
CA PHE A 145 6.89 -14.03 10.52
C PHE A 145 7.51 -14.45 11.86
N SER A 146 6.93 -13.94 12.93
CA SER A 146 7.26 -14.26 14.32
C SER A 146 5.96 -14.45 15.10
N THR A 147 6.03 -15.18 16.21
CA THR A 147 4.90 -15.32 17.12
C THR A 147 4.93 -14.20 18.14
N ASP A 148 3.82 -13.48 18.31
CA ASP A 148 3.69 -12.47 19.37
C ASP A 148 3.70 -13.16 20.75
N PRO A 149 4.60 -12.79 21.67
CA PRO A 149 4.71 -13.46 22.96
C PRO A 149 3.47 -13.33 23.86
N LEU A 150 2.63 -12.31 23.64
CA LEU A 150 1.43 -12.07 24.44
C LEU A 150 0.22 -12.83 23.90
N THR A 151 -0.05 -12.70 22.61
CA THR A 151 -1.25 -13.29 21.99
C THR A 151 -1.01 -14.68 21.40
N GLN A 152 0.25 -15.11 21.29
CA GLN A 152 0.68 -16.33 20.59
C GLN A 152 0.23 -16.37 19.12
N VAL A 153 -0.10 -15.20 18.55
CA VAL A 153 -0.51 -15.06 17.15
C VAL A 153 0.71 -14.82 16.26
N LEU A 154 0.70 -15.41 15.07
CA LEU A 154 1.68 -15.19 14.04
C LEU A 154 1.51 -13.80 13.41
N MET A 155 2.56 -12.98 13.49
CA MET A 155 2.59 -11.60 13.01
C MET A 155 3.81 -11.37 12.12
N PRO A 156 3.79 -10.38 11.21
CA PRO A 156 4.98 -10.03 10.44
C PRO A 156 6.17 -9.71 11.35
N CYS A 157 7.32 -10.32 11.04
CA CYS A 157 8.53 -10.21 11.85
C CYS A 157 8.99 -8.75 11.96
N SER A 158 9.34 -8.33 13.17
CA SER A 158 9.97 -7.06 13.51
C SER A 158 11.47 -7.26 13.74
N PRO A 159 12.33 -6.25 13.51
CA PRO A 159 13.76 -6.33 13.85
C PRO A 159 14.06 -6.61 15.32
N ARG A 160 13.06 -6.47 16.20
CA ARG A 160 13.17 -6.75 17.65
C ARG A 160 12.79 -8.18 18.02
N ASP A 161 12.25 -8.95 17.08
CA ASP A 161 11.80 -10.30 17.34
C ASP A 161 12.99 -11.27 17.36
N VAL A 162 12.99 -12.18 18.31
CA VAL A 162 14.11 -13.11 18.54
C VAL A 162 14.07 -14.29 17.57
N LEU A 163 12.86 -14.73 17.18
CA LEU A 163 12.65 -15.87 16.31
C LEU A 163 11.83 -15.44 15.09
N CYS A 164 12.49 -15.39 13.94
CA CYS A 164 11.83 -15.14 12.67
C CYS A 164 12.10 -16.28 11.69
N ALA A 165 11.03 -16.79 11.13
CA ALA A 165 11.05 -17.88 10.16
C ALA A 165 10.08 -17.56 9.02
N LYS A 166 10.25 -18.22 7.87
CA LYS A 166 9.37 -17.99 6.72
C LYS A 166 7.97 -18.53 7.00
N ALA A 167 6.93 -17.94 6.40
CA ALA A 167 5.55 -18.43 6.56
C ALA A 167 5.41 -19.95 6.31
N LYS A 168 6.10 -20.46 5.27
CA LYS A 168 6.11 -21.89 4.93
C LYS A 168 6.83 -22.79 5.94
N GLU A 169 7.62 -22.22 6.85
CA GLU A 169 8.29 -22.93 7.94
C GLU A 169 7.41 -22.96 9.20
N TRP A 170 6.57 -21.95 9.39
CA TRP A 170 5.60 -21.89 10.49
C TRP A 170 4.39 -22.80 10.27
N ALA A 171 3.93 -22.94 9.02
CA ALA A 171 2.73 -23.68 8.70
C ALA A 171 2.95 -24.58 7.48
N SER A 172 2.44 -25.81 7.54
CA SER A 172 2.52 -26.77 6.44
C SER A 172 1.46 -26.52 5.35
N ASN A 173 0.38 -25.80 5.68
CA ASN A 173 -0.71 -25.46 4.77
C ASN A 173 -1.30 -24.07 5.08
N SER A 174 -2.12 -23.56 4.15
CA SER A 174 -2.73 -22.24 4.25
C SER A 174 -3.67 -22.11 5.45
N SER A 175 -4.49 -23.12 5.73
CA SER A 175 -5.46 -23.08 6.82
C SER A 175 -4.79 -22.92 8.18
N VAL A 176 -3.74 -23.69 8.43
CA VAL A 176 -2.92 -23.58 9.65
C VAL A 176 -2.25 -22.21 9.71
N PHE A 177 -1.74 -21.69 8.60
CA PHE A 177 -1.13 -20.35 8.56
C PHE A 177 -2.12 -19.25 8.99
N CYS A 178 -3.33 -19.22 8.42
CA CYS A 178 -4.34 -18.23 8.79
C CYS A 178 -4.84 -18.40 10.23
N GLN A 179 -4.97 -19.64 10.71
CA GLN A 179 -5.31 -19.94 12.10
C GLN A 179 -4.24 -19.45 13.07
N LEU A 180 -2.96 -19.70 12.78
CA LEU A 180 -1.84 -19.17 13.56
C LEU A 180 -1.80 -17.64 13.51
N ALA A 181 -2.18 -17.03 12.39
CA ALA A 181 -2.37 -15.58 12.28
C ALA A 181 -3.62 -15.08 13.01
N GLY A 182 -4.35 -15.91 13.76
CA GLY A 182 -5.47 -15.50 14.61
C GLY A 182 -6.76 -15.26 13.84
N PHE A 183 -6.98 -16.00 12.75
CA PHE A 183 -8.23 -16.03 11.98
C PHE A 183 -8.89 -17.41 12.07
N SER A 184 -10.19 -17.46 11.80
CA SER A 184 -10.90 -18.73 11.60
C SER A 184 -10.94 -19.04 10.11
N VAL A 185 -10.87 -20.31 9.71
CA VAL A 185 -10.98 -20.73 8.30
C VAL A 185 -12.12 -21.74 8.20
N VAL A 186 -12.97 -21.62 7.18
CA VAL A 186 -14.03 -22.60 6.92
C VAL A 186 -13.43 -23.99 6.69
N ASP A 187 -13.95 -25.00 7.37
CA ASP A 187 -13.59 -26.38 7.08
C ASP A 187 -14.40 -26.88 5.87
N THR A 188 -13.71 -27.29 4.81
CA THR A 188 -14.33 -27.81 3.58
C THR A 188 -14.84 -29.24 3.73
N ARG A 189 -14.57 -29.88 4.86
CA ARG A 189 -14.99 -31.26 5.17
C ARG A 189 -16.40 -31.35 5.75
N ASP A 190 -16.99 -30.23 6.13
CA ASP A 190 -18.35 -30.18 6.66
C ASP A 190 -19.40 -30.12 5.52
N GLU A 191 -20.39 -31.01 5.54
CA GLU A 191 -21.49 -31.05 4.55
C GLU A 191 -22.36 -29.77 4.53
N PHE A 192 -22.22 -28.89 5.53
CA PHE A 192 -22.84 -27.56 5.59
C PHE A 192 -21.98 -26.44 4.97
N ALA A 193 -20.83 -26.75 4.36
CA ALA A 193 -19.90 -25.78 3.78
C ALA A 193 -20.55 -24.86 2.72
N SER A 194 -21.58 -25.32 2.01
CA SER A 194 -22.29 -24.53 0.99
C SER A 194 -23.07 -23.33 1.57
N LEU A 195 -23.45 -23.35 2.84
CA LEU A 195 -24.03 -22.21 3.55
C LEU A 195 -22.95 -21.28 4.13
N ALA A 196 -21.78 -21.83 4.49
CA ALA A 196 -20.64 -21.11 5.06
C ALA A 196 -19.80 -20.38 3.99
N GLU A 197 -19.74 -20.87 2.75
CA GLU A 197 -19.03 -20.23 1.64
C GLU A 197 -19.57 -18.82 1.31
N ASN A 198 -20.86 -18.58 1.55
CA ASN A 198 -21.46 -17.26 1.40
C ASN A 198 -21.34 -16.38 2.66
N ALA A 199 -20.84 -16.94 3.77
CA ALA A 199 -20.72 -16.28 5.07
C ALA A 199 -19.27 -15.98 5.46
N CYS A 200 -18.29 -16.51 4.73
CA CYS A 200 -16.88 -16.25 4.96
C CYS A 200 -16.38 -15.01 4.21
N PHE A 201 -15.28 -14.43 4.71
CA PHE A 201 -14.62 -13.31 4.06
C PHE A 201 -13.72 -13.80 2.93
N ASP A 202 -14.00 -13.36 1.71
CA ASP A 202 -13.30 -13.76 0.47
C ASP A 202 -12.28 -12.71 -0.02
N GLY A 203 -12.02 -11.67 0.77
CA GLY A 203 -11.14 -10.56 0.39
C GLY A 203 -11.80 -9.50 -0.51
N LYS A 204 -13.06 -9.68 -0.90
CA LYS A 204 -13.80 -8.67 -1.69
C LYS A 204 -14.67 -7.82 -0.79
N ALA A 205 -14.33 -6.54 -0.71
CA ALA A 205 -15.21 -5.57 -0.07
C ALA A 205 -16.53 -5.47 -0.84
N GLU A 206 -17.67 -5.62 -0.17
CA GLU A 206 -18.98 -5.32 -0.76
C GLU A 206 -19.06 -3.81 -1.09
N ALA A 207 -18.68 -3.45 -2.32
CA ALA A 207 -19.04 -2.18 -2.90
C ALA A 207 -20.53 -2.20 -3.26
N ARG A 208 -21.42 -1.91 -2.31
CA ARG A 208 -22.81 -1.56 -2.65
C ARG A 208 -22.86 -0.15 -3.21
N GLY A 209 -22.76 -0.09 -4.54
CA GLY A 209 -22.94 1.08 -5.40
C GLY A 209 -22.57 0.77 -6.86
N SER A 210 -23.48 0.12 -7.59
CA SER A 210 -23.50 -0.09 -9.05
C SER A 210 -22.21 -0.57 -9.75
N VAL A 211 -22.25 -1.82 -10.22
CA VAL A 211 -21.24 -2.43 -11.09
C VAL A 211 -21.16 -1.74 -12.48
N ASP A 212 -22.05 -0.80 -12.81
CA ASP A 212 -22.00 -0.04 -14.07
C ASP A 212 -21.29 1.32 -14.01
N GLU A 213 -20.89 1.80 -12.82
CA GLU A 213 -20.17 3.10 -12.69
C GLU A 213 -18.66 2.95 -12.50
N VAL A 214 -18.21 1.79 -12.00
CA VAL A 214 -16.79 1.53 -11.68
C VAL A 214 -15.97 1.22 -12.95
N VAL A 215 -16.59 0.61 -13.97
CA VAL A 215 -15.90 0.24 -15.21
C VAL A 215 -15.75 1.44 -16.16
N LYS A 216 -16.71 2.38 -16.20
CA LYS A 216 -16.61 3.59 -17.05
C LYS A 216 -15.67 4.66 -16.50
N THR A 217 -15.42 4.69 -15.20
CA THR A 217 -14.57 5.72 -14.58
C THR A 217 -13.07 5.43 -14.70
N LYS A 218 -12.68 4.15 -14.87
CA LYS A 218 -11.26 3.75 -14.93
C LYS A 218 -10.54 4.11 -16.24
N GLN A 219 -11.24 4.28 -17.36
CA GLN A 219 -10.58 4.43 -18.66
C GLN A 219 -10.52 5.85 -19.23
N LYS A 220 -11.37 6.79 -18.77
CA LYS A 220 -11.39 8.17 -19.32
C LYS A 220 -10.71 9.23 -18.45
N ASN A 221 -10.42 8.95 -17.18
CA ASN A 221 -9.97 9.97 -16.22
C ASN A 221 -8.48 9.94 -15.85
N THR A 222 -7.70 8.98 -16.37
CA THR A 222 -6.32 8.70 -15.91
C THR A 222 -5.24 9.65 -16.44
N ARG A 223 -5.54 10.62 -17.32
CA ARG A 223 -4.52 11.57 -17.80
C ARG A 223 -4.77 13.06 -17.53
N ARG A 224 -6.01 13.50 -17.22
CA ARG A 224 -6.32 14.93 -17.02
C ARG A 224 -6.74 15.34 -15.60
N ALA A 225 -7.28 14.43 -14.79
CA ALA A 225 -7.77 14.77 -13.44
C ALA A 225 -6.67 14.82 -12.37
N ASN A 226 -5.57 14.08 -12.56
CA ASN A 226 -4.55 13.89 -11.52
C ASN A 226 -3.73 15.18 -11.24
N HIS A 227 -3.50 16.01 -12.27
CA HIS A 227 -2.77 17.28 -12.09
C HIS A 227 -3.62 18.34 -11.37
N LYS A 228 -4.93 18.39 -11.65
CA LYS A 228 -5.82 19.41 -11.07
C LYS A 228 -6.11 19.12 -9.59
N SER A 229 -6.28 17.85 -9.21
CA SER A 229 -6.51 17.44 -7.82
C SER A 229 -5.30 17.68 -6.90
N PHE A 230 -4.08 17.46 -7.40
CA PHE A 230 -2.86 17.71 -6.62
C PHE A 230 -2.61 19.21 -6.43
N VAL A 231 -2.85 20.02 -7.47
CA VAL A 231 -2.72 21.48 -7.39
C VAL A 231 -3.79 22.08 -6.45
N ASP A 232 -5.02 21.58 -6.46
CA ASP A 232 -6.08 22.04 -5.54
C ASP A 232 -5.84 21.59 -4.09
N MET A 233 -5.22 20.42 -3.88
CA MET A 233 -4.78 19.94 -2.56
C MET A 233 -3.62 20.78 -2.01
N ILE A 234 -2.66 21.14 -2.87
CA ILE A 234 -1.54 22.03 -2.50
C ILE A 234 -2.05 23.45 -2.24
N ARG A 235 -3.00 23.95 -3.03
CA ARG A 235 -3.59 25.28 -2.84
C ARG A 235 -4.27 25.41 -1.49
N LYS A 236 -5.13 24.44 -1.12
CA LYS A 236 -5.79 24.41 0.20
C LYS A 236 -4.82 24.21 1.36
N TYR A 237 -3.71 23.51 1.11
CA TYR A 237 -2.65 23.36 2.10
C TYR A 237 -1.89 24.68 2.34
N ILE A 238 -1.57 25.44 1.29
CA ILE A 238 -0.87 26.73 1.39
C ILE A 238 -1.74 27.80 2.05
N GLU A 239 -3.03 27.84 1.75
CA GLU A 239 -3.97 28.82 2.29
C GLU A 239 -4.15 28.69 3.82
N ASN A 240 -4.08 27.48 4.39
CA ASN A 240 -4.30 27.19 5.82
C ASN A 240 -3.03 27.03 6.67
N MET A 241 -1.84 27.36 6.15
CA MET A 241 -0.59 27.26 6.91
C MET A 241 -0.44 28.41 7.93
N GLY A 242 -0.20 28.06 9.20
CA GLY A 242 0.11 29.02 10.26
C GLY A 242 1.43 29.78 10.01
N VAL A 243 1.55 30.99 10.55
CA VAL A 243 2.65 31.94 10.26
C VAL A 243 4.04 31.32 10.49
N VAL A 244 4.22 30.52 11.54
CA VAL A 244 5.48 29.85 11.88
C VAL A 244 5.90 28.85 10.78
N ILE A 245 4.95 28.13 10.20
CA ILE A 245 5.24 27.14 9.14
C ILE A 245 5.56 27.85 7.82
N ARG A 246 4.94 29.01 7.54
CA ARG A 246 5.28 29.83 6.37
C ARG A 246 6.73 30.32 6.41
N ILE A 247 7.23 30.70 7.59
CA ILE A 247 8.62 31.11 7.79
C ILE A 247 9.58 29.94 7.58
N LEU A 248 9.26 28.76 8.12
CA LEU A 248 10.06 27.55 7.93
C LEU A 248 10.14 27.11 6.46
N TRP A 249 9.04 27.21 5.72
CA TRP A 249 9.02 26.91 4.27
C TRP A 249 9.77 27.97 3.45
N ALA A 250 9.71 29.24 3.82
CA ALA A 250 10.47 30.30 3.15
C ALA A 250 11.99 30.11 3.34
N ILE A 251 12.42 29.78 4.57
CA ILE A 251 13.83 29.50 4.86
C ILE A 251 14.28 28.21 4.16
N GLY A 252 13.49 27.13 4.25
CA GLY A 252 13.77 25.86 3.57
C GLY A 252 13.83 25.99 2.04
N GLY A 253 12.93 26.79 1.45
CA GLY A 253 12.90 27.06 0.01
C GLY A 253 14.10 27.88 -0.46
N LEU A 254 14.56 28.85 0.33
CA LEU A 254 15.78 29.61 0.02
C LEU A 254 17.04 28.73 0.09
N VAL A 255 17.14 27.84 1.08
CA VAL A 255 18.27 26.91 1.20
C VAL A 255 18.28 25.90 0.04
N LEU A 256 17.12 25.36 -0.34
CA LEU A 256 17.02 24.42 -1.47
C LEU A 256 17.32 25.09 -2.80
N THR A 257 16.82 26.30 -3.04
CA THR A 257 17.11 27.05 -4.28
C THR A 257 18.57 27.47 -4.36
N ALA A 258 19.18 27.92 -3.25
CA ALA A 258 20.61 28.19 -3.19
C ALA A 258 21.45 26.93 -3.41
N GLY A 259 21.06 25.79 -2.84
CA GLY A 259 21.71 24.50 -3.04
C GLY A 259 21.66 24.03 -4.50
N VAL A 260 20.50 24.12 -5.15
CA VAL A 260 20.33 23.78 -6.58
C VAL A 260 21.12 24.72 -7.47
N LEU A 261 21.13 26.02 -7.18
CA LEU A 261 21.96 26.99 -7.92
C LEU A 261 23.46 26.71 -7.73
N HIS A 262 23.89 26.32 -6.53
CA HIS A 262 25.29 25.98 -6.28
C HIS A 262 25.72 24.70 -7.02
N LEU A 263 24.87 23.67 -7.02
CA LEU A 263 25.10 22.44 -7.78
C LEU A 263 25.08 22.68 -9.30
N ARG A 264 24.14 23.49 -9.81
CA ARG A 264 24.11 23.89 -11.23
C ARG A 264 25.35 24.69 -11.61
N ARG A 265 25.81 25.62 -10.77
CA ARG A 265 27.02 26.40 -11.01
C ARG A 265 28.26 25.49 -11.01
N ARG A 266 28.36 24.51 -10.11
CA ARG A 266 29.42 23.49 -10.12
C ARG A 266 29.37 22.60 -11.36
N ALA A 267 28.18 22.18 -11.80
CA ALA A 267 28.01 21.36 -12.99
C ALA A 267 28.38 22.11 -14.27
N LEU A 268 28.01 23.39 -14.38
CA LEU A 268 28.38 24.26 -15.50
C LEU A 268 29.88 24.54 -15.53
N SER A 269 30.51 24.78 -14.37
CA SER A 269 31.96 24.95 -14.25
C SER A 269 32.75 23.70 -14.67
N LYS A 270 32.25 22.50 -14.32
CA LYS A 270 32.84 21.24 -14.79
C LYS A 270 32.69 21.06 -16.30
N LYS A 271 31.54 21.44 -16.88
CA LYS A 271 31.32 21.39 -18.34
C LYS A 271 32.21 22.39 -19.10
N SER A 272 32.40 23.61 -18.58
CA SER A 272 33.31 24.59 -19.19
C SER A 272 34.76 24.12 -19.14
N ALA A 273 35.21 23.57 -18.01
CA ALA A 273 36.56 22.99 -17.89
C ALA A 273 36.77 21.81 -18.86
N ALA A 274 35.80 20.91 -19.00
CA ALA A 274 35.87 19.80 -19.95
C ALA A 274 35.95 20.27 -21.41
N SER A 275 35.22 21.33 -21.78
CA SER A 275 35.24 21.88 -23.14
C SER A 275 36.59 22.55 -23.50
N VAL A 276 37.26 23.15 -22.53
CA VAL A 276 38.61 23.73 -22.71
C VAL A 276 39.65 22.62 -22.86
N VAL A 277 39.58 21.56 -22.06
CA VAL A 277 40.49 20.40 -22.15
C VAL A 277 40.36 19.70 -23.51
N LEU A 278 39.13 19.52 -24.02
CA LEU A 278 38.90 18.91 -25.33
C LEU A 278 39.46 19.76 -26.48
N ARG A 279 39.27 21.08 -26.44
CA ARG A 279 39.83 22.01 -27.45
C ARG A 279 41.36 22.00 -27.45
N ASN A 280 41.99 21.98 -26.28
CA ASN A 280 43.44 21.90 -26.16
C ASN A 280 43.98 20.58 -26.72
N LYS A 281 43.28 19.46 -26.49
CA LYS A 281 43.64 18.16 -27.08
C LYS A 281 43.55 18.19 -28.62
N GLN A 282 42.47 18.75 -29.17
CA GLN A 282 42.31 18.89 -30.62
C GLN A 282 43.40 19.78 -31.25
N MET A 283 43.74 20.90 -30.61
CA MET A 283 44.84 21.75 -31.08
C MET A 283 46.19 21.00 -31.06
N GLN A 284 46.44 20.19 -30.04
CA GLN A 284 47.68 19.41 -29.94
C GLN A 284 47.75 18.33 -31.03
N GLU A 285 46.63 17.67 -31.33
CA GLU A 285 46.53 16.70 -32.42
C GLU A 285 46.74 17.38 -33.79
N GLN A 286 46.15 18.54 -34.02
CA GLN A 286 46.36 19.33 -35.24
C GLN A 286 47.81 19.82 -35.39
N ALA A 287 48.45 20.24 -34.30
CA ALA A 287 49.86 20.65 -34.30
C ALA A 287 50.78 19.48 -34.67
N ARG A 288 50.53 18.28 -34.12
CA ARG A 288 51.26 17.05 -34.48
C ARG A 288 51.05 16.67 -35.96
N ALA A 289 49.82 16.73 -36.46
CA ALA A 289 49.52 16.45 -37.86
C ALA A 289 50.23 17.43 -38.81
N ARG A 290 50.26 18.73 -38.46
CA ARG A 290 51.01 19.75 -39.22
C ARG A 290 52.51 19.49 -39.21
N GLN A 291 53.10 19.15 -38.07
CA GLN A 291 54.53 18.79 -38.00
C GLN A 291 54.86 17.58 -38.87
N GLN A 292 54.02 16.54 -38.85
CA GLN A 292 54.19 15.37 -39.71
C GLN A 292 54.04 15.70 -41.20
N ALA A 293 53.11 16.60 -41.56
CA ALA A 293 52.94 17.05 -42.94
C ALA A 293 54.15 17.85 -43.44
N LEU A 294 54.69 18.76 -42.61
CA LEU A 294 55.89 19.53 -42.92
C LEU A 294 57.13 18.62 -43.06
N TYR A 295 57.27 17.63 -42.18
CA TYR A 295 58.34 16.64 -42.27
C TYR A 295 58.23 15.80 -43.56
N LYS A 296 57.02 15.34 -43.91
CA LYS A 296 56.81 14.62 -45.18
C LYS A 296 57.12 15.50 -46.40
N ALA A 297 56.72 16.77 -46.39
CA ALA A 297 57.03 17.71 -47.47
C ALA A 297 58.54 17.95 -47.63
N SER A 298 59.30 18.08 -46.53
CA SER A 298 60.76 18.23 -46.61
C SER A 298 61.46 16.96 -47.11
N THR A 299 61.00 15.78 -46.71
CA THR A 299 61.52 14.49 -47.25
C THR A 299 61.18 14.29 -48.74
N ALA A 300 60.00 14.74 -49.19
CA ALA A 300 59.62 14.66 -50.60
C ALA A 300 60.44 15.62 -51.48
N ASN A 301 60.72 16.84 -51.00
CA ASN A 301 61.56 17.81 -51.72
C ASN A 301 63.02 17.35 -51.82
N SER A 302 63.56 16.71 -50.77
CA SER A 302 64.92 16.14 -50.81
C SER A 302 65.01 14.88 -51.70
N ALA A 303 63.98 14.03 -51.73
CA ALA A 303 63.90 12.92 -52.67
C ALA A 303 63.73 13.37 -54.14
N GLY A 304 63.00 14.48 -54.37
CA GLY A 304 62.85 15.10 -55.69
C GLY A 304 64.17 15.69 -56.22
N ALA A 305 64.93 16.38 -55.36
CA ALA A 305 66.26 16.89 -55.68
C ALA A 305 67.24 15.74 -56.04
N ALA A 306 67.22 14.63 -55.29
CA ALA A 306 68.05 13.45 -55.58
C ALA A 306 67.68 12.75 -56.91
N LYS A 307 66.44 12.91 -57.40
CA LYS A 307 65.97 12.32 -58.67
C LYS A 307 66.27 13.21 -59.88
N GLN A 308 66.26 14.53 -59.71
CA GLN A 308 66.71 15.48 -60.75
C GLN A 308 68.22 15.36 -61.02
N ASP A 309 69.02 15.12 -59.99
CA ASP A 309 70.48 14.95 -60.13
C ASP A 309 70.86 13.66 -60.89
N LYS A 310 70.03 12.61 -60.79
CA LYS A 310 70.19 11.39 -61.61
C LYS A 310 69.74 11.58 -63.06
N ARG A 311 68.66 12.35 -63.30
CA ARG A 311 68.13 12.55 -64.67
C ARG A 311 68.98 13.50 -65.52
N ALA A 312 69.78 14.37 -64.90
CA ALA A 312 70.74 15.23 -65.58
C ALA A 312 72.02 14.50 -66.02
N ARG A 313 72.26 13.26 -65.54
CA ARG A 313 73.47 12.49 -65.85
C ARG A 313 73.29 11.48 -67.00
N ASP A 314 72.05 11.16 -67.38
CA ASP A 314 71.72 10.22 -68.47
C ASP A 314 71.13 10.92 -69.71
N SER A 315 71.71 12.06 -70.12
CA SER A 315 71.41 12.68 -71.41
C SER A 315 72.50 12.31 -72.42
N PRO A 316 72.19 11.58 -73.52
CA PRO A 316 73.19 11.15 -74.49
C PRO A 316 73.68 12.33 -75.35
N LYS A 317 75.01 12.50 -75.43
CA LYS A 317 75.69 13.30 -76.46
C LYS A 317 75.46 12.62 -77.81
N ALA A 318 74.63 13.22 -78.67
CA ALA A 318 74.59 12.93 -80.09
C ALA A 318 75.34 14.02 -80.85
N ALA A 319 76.09 13.57 -81.85
CA ALA A 319 77.07 14.26 -82.67
C ALA A 319 76.46 15.26 -83.66
#